data_AF-A0A328SM45-F1
#
_entry.id   AF-A0A328SM45-F1
#
_cell.length_a   1.000
_cell.length_b   1.000
_cell.length_c   1.000
_cell.angle_alpha   90.00
_cell.angle_beta   90.00
_cell.angle_gamma   90.00
#
_symmetry.space_group_name_H-M   'P 1'
#
loop_
_entity.id
_entity.type
_entity.pdbx_description
1 polymer ?
#
loop_
_entity_poly.entity_id
_entity_poly.type
_entity_poly.pdbx_seq_one_letter_code
_entity_poly.pdbx_strand_id
1 'polypeptide(L)'
;MQEEKSLVIALILSAIISGVGNVYNGLGKRGLIELLIAIVLTMAMFPIGLIWWAYVVYDTYVCNIAVNNNQEIPLLLTVFEIND
;
A
#
# COMPACT_ATOMS: atom_id res chain seq x y z
N MET A 1 -13.16 -8.40 -17.09
CA MET A 1 -12.39 -9.12 -16.04
C MET A 1 -11.10 -8.35 -15.86
N GLN A 2 -10.86 -7.78 -14.68
CA GLN A 2 -9.52 -7.28 -14.37
C GLN A 2 -8.56 -8.47 -14.40
N GLU A 3 -7.42 -8.30 -15.06
CA GLU A 3 -6.35 -9.29 -15.05
C GLU A 3 -5.82 -9.44 -13.62
N GLU A 4 -5.63 -10.67 -13.17
CA GLU A 4 -5.17 -10.95 -11.81
C GLU A 4 -3.74 -10.39 -11.63
N LYS A 5 -3.57 -9.51 -10.66
CA LYS A 5 -2.29 -8.86 -10.39
C LYS A 5 -1.42 -9.72 -9.52
N SER A 6 -0.15 -9.87 -9.88
CA SER A 6 0.79 -10.69 -9.12
C SER A 6 1.04 -10.12 -7.73
N LEU A 7 0.65 -10.88 -6.70
CA LEU A 7 0.87 -10.53 -5.30
C LEU A 7 2.36 -10.33 -5.01
N VAL A 8 3.21 -11.24 -5.48
CA VAL A 8 4.66 -11.19 -5.21
C VAL A 8 5.27 -9.91 -5.79
N ILE A 9 4.87 -9.53 -7.01
CA ILE A 9 5.35 -8.29 -7.63
C ILE A 9 4.87 -7.08 -6.83
N ALA A 10 3.59 -7.03 -6.44
CA ALA A 10 3.05 -5.94 -5.63
C ALA A 10 3.84 -5.77 -4.31
N LEU A 11 4.12 -6.86 -3.60
CA LEU A 11 4.86 -6.84 -2.34
C LEU A 11 6.31 -6.40 -2.52
N ILE A 12 7.01 -6.88 -3.56
CA ILE A 12 8.39 -6.45 -3.85
C ILE A 12 8.41 -4.95 -4.14
N LEU A 13 7.48 -4.45 -4.95
CA LEU A 13 7.38 -3.02 -5.26
C LEU A 13 7.17 -2.19 -3.99
N SER A 14 6.26 -2.62 -3.12
CA SER A 14 5.97 -1.96 -1.84
C SER A 14 7.17 -1.99 -0.86
N ALA A 15 7.91 -3.10 -0.85
CA ALA A 15 9.09 -3.25 -0.01
C ALA A 15 10.26 -2.35 -0.46
N ILE A 16 10.44 -2.13 -1.77
CA ILE A 16 11.49 -1.26 -2.31
C ILE A 16 11.12 0.21 -2.09
N ILE A 17 9.87 0.60 -2.40
CA ILE A 17 9.36 1.95 -2.19
C ILE A 17 7.91 1.85 -1.69
N SER A 18 7.67 2.34 -0.48
CA SER A 18 6.32 2.39 0.12
C SER A 18 5.32 3.06 -0.83
N GLY A 19 4.17 2.42 -1.03
CA GLY A 19 3.08 2.89 -1.89
C GLY A 19 3.13 2.39 -3.33
N VAL A 20 4.30 2.01 -3.87
CA VAL A 20 4.40 1.57 -5.28
C VAL A 20 3.67 0.26 -5.55
N GLY A 21 3.62 -0.64 -4.56
CA GLY A 21 2.81 -1.86 -4.67
C GLY A 21 1.32 -1.57 -4.82
N ASN A 22 0.79 -0.59 -4.09
CA ASN A 22 -0.61 -0.16 -4.24
C ASN A 22 -0.85 0.60 -5.54
N VAL A 23 0.10 1.40 -6.03
CA VAL A 23 0.03 1.95 -7.40
C VAL A 23 -0.04 0.83 -8.44
N TYR A 24 0.76 -0.22 -8.31
CA TYR A 24 0.68 -1.40 -9.17
C TYR A 24 -0.67 -2.10 -9.07
N ASN A 25 -1.27 -2.18 -7.87
CA ASN A 25 -2.65 -2.68 -7.67
C ASN A 25 -3.70 -1.78 -8.33
N GLY A 26 -3.33 -0.60 -8.84
CA GLY A 26 -4.25 0.37 -9.42
C GLY A 26 -4.87 1.28 -8.37
N LEU A 27 -4.34 1.25 -7.14
CA LEU A 27 -4.68 2.10 -6.00
C LEU A 27 -3.79 3.35 -5.95
N GLY A 28 -3.93 4.22 -6.95
CA GLY A 28 -2.98 5.29 -7.25
C GLY A 28 -2.90 6.36 -6.16
N LYS A 29 -4.04 6.85 -5.69
CA LYS A 29 -4.09 7.86 -4.62
C LYS A 29 -3.64 7.28 -3.29
N ARG A 30 -4.02 6.04 -3.00
CA ARG A 30 -3.56 5.32 -1.81
C ARG A 30 -2.04 5.22 -1.79
N GLY A 31 -1.44 4.76 -2.88
CA GLY A 31 0.01 4.63 -2.99
C GLY A 31 0.75 5.97 -2.83
N LEU A 32 0.20 7.07 -3.36
CA LEU A 32 0.77 8.41 -3.16
C LEU A 32 0.73 8.85 -1.68
N ILE A 33 -0.39 8.64 -1.00
CA ILE A 33 -0.53 8.96 0.43
C ILE A 33 0.47 8.14 1.25
N GLU A 34 0.60 6.85 0.96
CA GLU A 34 1.53 5.97 1.67
C GLU A 34 2.99 6.40 1.51
N LEU A 35 3.38 6.83 0.31
CA LEU A 35 4.70 7.35 0.02
C LEU A 35 4.97 8.66 0.78
N LEU A 36 4.02 9.60 0.76
CA LEU A 36 4.17 10.87 1.46
C LEU A 36 4.33 10.69 2.97
N ILE A 37 3.53 9.80 3.57
CA ILE A 37 3.65 9.46 5.00
C ILE A 37 5.01 8.80 5.27
N ALA A 38 5.46 7.88 4.40
CA ALA A 38 6.77 7.22 4.56
C ALA A 38 7.92 8.24 4.59
N ILE A 39 7.90 9.25 3.70
CA ILE A 39 8.91 10.32 3.68
C ILE A 39 8.91 11.09 5.00
N VAL A 40 7.73 11.54 5.46
CA VAL A 40 7.59 12.33 6.69
C VAL A 40 8.06 11.53 7.92
N LEU A 41 7.62 10.28 8.07
CA LEU A 41 7.96 9.46 9.24
C LEU A 41 9.43 9.06 9.26
N THR A 42 10.01 8.76 8.11
CA THR A 42 11.45 8.44 8.01
C THR A 42 12.31 9.64 8.39
N MET A 43 11.93 10.85 7.95
CA MET A 43 12.63 12.10 8.30
C MET A 43 12.46 12.48 9.77
N ALA A 44 11.28 12.23 10.36
CA ALA A 44 11.00 12.57 11.75
C ALA A 44 11.66 11.59 12.73
N MET A 45 11.47 10.27 12.54
CA MET A 45 11.95 9.22 13.44
C MET A 45 12.12 7.89 12.70
N PHE A 46 13.36 7.49 12.42
CA PHE A 46 13.66 6.27 11.68
C PHE A 46 12.93 4.99 12.19
N PRO A 47 12.83 4.72 13.52
CA PRO A 47 12.08 3.54 13.99
C PRO A 47 10.59 3.56 13.64
N ILE A 48 9.97 4.74 13.62
CA ILE A 48 8.55 4.89 13.24
C ILE A 48 8.39 4.68 11.73
N GLY A 49 9.32 5.19 10.93
CA GLY A 49 9.40 4.91 9.50
C GLY A 49 9.47 3.42 9.18
N LEU A 50 10.20 2.63 9.99
CA LEU A 50 10.28 1.17 9.83
C LEU A 50 8.94 0.47 10.11
N ILE A 51 8.22 0.90 11.16
CA ILE A 51 6.87 0.38 11.48
C ILE A 51 5.90 0.71 10.34
N TRP A 52 5.96 1.95 9.84
CA TRP A 52 5.16 2.38 8.69
C TRP A 52 5.47 1.56 7.45
N TRP A 53 6.75 1.32 7.15
CA TRP A 53 7.18 0.51 6.02
C TRP A 53 6.59 -0.91 6.09
N ALA A 54 6.66 -1.57 7.25
CA ALA A 54 6.08 -2.89 7.44
C ALA A 54 4.55 -2.88 7.27
N TYR A 55 3.89 -1.83 7.80
CA TYR A 55 2.46 -1.62 7.60
C TYR A 55 2.11 -1.49 6.11
N VAL A 56 2.83 -0.69 5.32
CA VAL A 56 2.53 -0.48 3.90
C VAL A 56 2.71 -1.77 3.08
N VAL A 57 3.66 -2.63 3.43
CA VAL A 57 3.78 -3.96 2.81
C VAL A 57 2.56 -4.83 3.14
N TYR A 58 2.10 -4.83 4.40
CA TYR A 58 0.88 -5.50 4.81
C TYR A 58 -0.37 -4.92 4.12
N ASP A 59 -0.46 -3.60 4.01
CA ASP A 59 -1.54 -2.90 3.32
C ASP A 59 -1.61 -3.32 1.84
N THR A 60 -0.45 -3.37 1.19
CA THR A 60 -0.34 -3.85 -0.20
C THR A 60 -0.81 -5.30 -0.36
N TYR A 61 -0.51 -6.17 0.62
CA TYR A 61 -1.00 -7.55 0.64
C TYR A 61 -2.52 -7.60 0.66
N VAL A 62 -3.16 -6.94 1.64
CA VAL A 62 -4.62 -7.00 1.79
C VAL A 62 -5.34 -6.34 0.62
N CYS A 63 -4.80 -5.24 0.11
CA CYS A 63 -5.34 -4.54 -1.05
C CYS A 63 -5.21 -5.36 -2.34
N ASN A 64 -4.08 -6.06 -2.56
CA ASN A 64 -3.91 -6.92 -3.72
C ASN A 64 -4.93 -8.07 -3.72
N ILE A 65 -5.12 -8.72 -2.57
CA ILE A 65 -6.14 -9.78 -2.39
C ILE A 65 -7.54 -9.23 -2.65
N ALA A 66 -7.86 -8.03 -2.14
CA ALA A 66 -9.17 -7.41 -2.35
C ALA A 66 -9.42 -7.09 -3.83
N VAL A 67 -8.44 -6.49 -4.51
CA VAL A 67 -8.51 -6.16 -5.94
C VAL A 67 -8.71 -7.42 -6.78
N ASN A 68 -7.89 -8.46 -6.57
CA ASN A 68 -7.98 -9.69 -7.36
C ASN A 68 -9.30 -10.45 -7.14
N ASN A 69 -9.87 -10.37 -5.94
CA ASN A 69 -11.12 -11.04 -5.59
C ASN A 69 -12.39 -10.17 -5.78
N ASN A 70 -12.26 -8.95 -6.31
CA ASN A 70 -13.36 -7.98 -6.43
C ASN A 70 -14.08 -7.71 -5.10
N GLN A 71 -13.32 -7.65 -4.01
CA GLN A 71 -13.80 -7.30 -2.67
C GLN A 71 -13.66 -5.80 -2.43
N GLU A 72 -14.38 -5.27 -1.43
CA GLU A 72 -14.20 -3.89 -1.00
C GLU A 72 -12.75 -3.63 -0.55
N ILE A 73 -12.20 -2.49 -0.97
CA ILE A 73 -10.84 -2.10 -0.63
C ILE A 73 -10.80 -1.74 0.87
N PRO A 74 -9.92 -2.38 1.68
CA PRO A 74 -9.83 -2.10 3.11
C PRO A 74 -9.48 -0.64 3.38
N LEU A 75 -10.01 -0.04 4.45
CA LEU A 75 -9.64 1.32 4.85
C LEU A 75 -8.14 1.42 5.20
N LEU A 76 -7.49 2.53 4.84
CA LEU A 76 -6.12 2.81 5.24
C LEU A 76 -6.07 2.97 6.77
N LEU A 77 -5.15 2.27 7.41
CA LEU A 77 -5.06 2.11 8.87
C LEU A 77 -6.36 1.63 9.51
N THR A 78 -7.23 0.94 8.76
CA THR A 78 -8.59 0.54 9.18
C THR A 78 -9.54 1.69 9.51
N VAL A 79 -9.16 2.94 9.22
CA VAL A 79 -9.90 4.15 9.64
C VAL A 79 -10.20 5.09 8.47
N PHE A 80 -9.26 5.27 7.53
CA PHE A 80 -9.39 6.27 6.48
C PHE A 80 -9.85 5.65 5.16
N GLU A 81 -10.97 6.13 4.64
CA GLU A 81 -11.44 5.81 3.30
C GLU A 81 -10.66 6.64 2.28
N ILE A 82 -10.00 5.95 1.34
CA ILE A 82 -9.25 6.59 0.26
C ILE A 82 -9.93 6.21 -1.05
N ASN A 83 -10.65 7.18 -1.63
CA ASN A 83 -11.33 7.01 -2.90
C ASN A 83 -10.36 7.20 -4.05
N ASP A 84 -10.14 6.12 -4.79
CA ASP A 84 -9.15 6.02 -5.84
C ASP A 84 -9.50 6.81 -7.12
#